data_AF-A0A2V2VYM4-F1
#
_entry.id   AF-A0A2V2VYM4-F1
#
_cell.length_a   1.000
_cell.length_b   1.000
_cell.length_c   1.000
_cell.angle_alpha   90.00
_cell.angle_beta   90.00
_cell.angle_gamma   90.00
#
_symmetry.space_group_name_H-M   'P 1'
#
loop_
_entity.id
_entity.type
_entity.pdbx_description
1 polymer ?
#
loop_
_entity_poly.entity_id
_entity_poly.type
_entity_poly.pdbx_seq_one_letter_code
_entity_poly.pdbx_strand_id
1 'polypeptide(L)'
;MSGWARALLLAAVLVVMACLVPAATASLHAEETLTSQFAEFKQKHGRVYESAAEEAFRLSVFRENLFLARLHAAANPHATFGVTPFSDLTREEFRSRYHNGAAHFAAAQERARVPVKVEVVGAPAAVDWRARGAVTAVKDQGQCGSCWAFSAIGNVECQWFLAGHPLTNLSEQMLVSCDKTDSGCSGGLMNNAFEWIVQENNGAVCTEDSYPYASGEGISPPCTTSGHTVGATITGHVELPQDEAQIAAWLAVNGPVAVAVDASSWMTYTGGVMTSCVSEQLDHGVLLVGYNDSAAVPYWIIKNSWTTQWGEEGYIRIAKGSNQCLVKEEASSAVVGGPGPTPEPTTTTTTSAPGPSPSYFVQMSCTDAACIVGCENVTLPTGQCLLTTSGVSAIVTCGAETLTEEVFLTSTHCSGPSVRSSVPLNKCNRLFKRLR
;
A
#
# COMPACT_ATOMS: atom_id res chain seq x y z
N MET A 1 -50.40 32.27 -44.19
CA MET A 1 -49.61 31.01 -44.14
C MET A 1 -50.55 29.85 -44.38
N SER A 2 -50.27 28.97 -45.33
CA SER A 2 -51.08 27.76 -45.59
C SER A 2 -51.06 26.83 -44.36
N GLY A 3 -52.10 26.03 -44.15
CA GLY A 3 -52.17 25.07 -43.04
C GLY A 3 -50.96 24.11 -42.99
N TRP A 4 -50.40 23.80 -44.15
CA TRP A 4 -49.19 23.00 -44.34
C TRP A 4 -47.93 23.65 -43.76
N ALA A 5 -47.75 24.96 -43.95
CA ALA A 5 -46.60 25.68 -43.39
C ALA A 5 -46.66 25.74 -41.86
N ARG A 6 -47.87 25.85 -41.28
CA ARG A 6 -48.06 25.79 -39.81
C ARG A 6 -47.78 24.40 -39.26
N ALA A 7 -48.21 23.35 -39.95
CA ALA A 7 -47.96 21.96 -39.55
C ALA A 7 -46.46 21.61 -39.58
N LEU A 8 -45.72 22.06 -40.59
CA LEU A 8 -44.27 21.86 -40.69
C LEU A 8 -43.50 22.60 -39.59
N LEU A 9 -43.91 23.82 -39.25
CA LEU A 9 -43.34 24.58 -38.13
C LEU A 9 -43.61 23.91 -36.78
N LEU A 10 -44.83 23.42 -36.55
CA LEU A 10 -45.18 22.66 -35.34
C LEU A 10 -44.38 21.36 -35.23
N ALA A 11 -44.23 20.61 -36.32
CA ALA A 11 -43.43 19.39 -36.36
C ALA A 11 -41.94 19.68 -36.07
N ALA A 12 -41.37 20.74 -36.65
CA ALA A 12 -39.98 21.14 -36.39
C ALA A 12 -39.76 21.55 -34.92
N VAL A 13 -40.69 22.30 -34.33
CA VAL A 13 -40.63 22.67 -32.90
C VAL A 13 -40.74 21.44 -32.00
N LEU A 14 -41.62 20.49 -32.31
CA LEU A 14 -41.76 19.25 -31.53
C LEU A 14 -40.50 18.38 -31.62
N VAL A 15 -39.85 18.29 -32.77
CA VAL A 15 -38.58 17.56 -32.94
C VAL A 15 -37.45 18.23 -32.16
N VAL A 16 -37.35 19.57 -32.21
CA VAL A 16 -36.35 20.32 -31.44
C VAL A 16 -36.57 20.14 -29.93
N MET A 17 -37.81 20.23 -29.46
CA MET A 17 -38.16 20.00 -28.05
C MET A 17 -37.88 18.55 -27.62
N ALA A 18 -38.17 17.57 -28.48
CA ALA A 18 -37.89 16.15 -28.22
C ALA A 18 -36.38 15.86 -28.09
N CYS A 19 -35.51 16.68 -28.68
CA CYS A 19 -34.06 16.55 -28.52
C CYS A 19 -33.51 17.40 -27.35
N LEU A 20 -34.01 18.62 -27.15
CA LEU A 20 -33.49 19.55 -26.15
C LEU A 20 -33.90 19.18 -24.72
N VAL A 21 -35.13 18.69 -24.52
CA VAL A 21 -35.63 18.34 -23.18
C VAL A 21 -34.81 17.18 -22.57
N PRO A 22 -34.58 16.04 -23.26
CA PRO A 22 -33.76 14.95 -22.71
C PRO A 22 -32.32 15.38 -22.41
N ALA A 23 -31.72 16.18 -23.29
CA ALA A 23 -30.35 16.70 -23.10
C ALA A 23 -30.27 17.63 -21.88
N ALA A 24 -31.24 18.53 -21.70
CA ALA A 24 -31.31 19.41 -20.54
C ALA A 24 -31.54 18.63 -19.24
N THR A 25 -32.43 17.63 -19.24
CA THR A 25 -32.67 16.78 -18.07
C THR A 25 -31.45 15.92 -17.72
N ALA A 26 -30.74 15.39 -18.72
CA ALA A 26 -29.51 14.62 -18.48
C ALA A 26 -28.39 15.51 -17.90
N SER A 27 -28.28 16.75 -18.39
CA SER A 27 -27.34 17.74 -17.85
C SER A 27 -27.66 18.08 -16.39
N LEU A 28 -28.93 18.35 -16.08
CA LEU A 28 -29.36 18.66 -14.71
C LEU A 28 -29.10 17.49 -13.75
N HIS A 29 -29.40 16.27 -14.17
CA HIS A 29 -29.17 15.07 -13.36
C HIS A 29 -27.67 14.80 -13.15
N ALA A 30 -26.84 15.05 -14.17
CA ALA A 30 -25.38 14.92 -14.05
C ALA A 30 -24.81 15.95 -13.06
N GLU A 31 -25.30 17.19 -13.10
CA GLU A 31 -24.95 18.24 -12.14
C GLU A 31 -25.37 17.86 -10.71
N GLU A 32 -26.61 17.40 -10.51
CA GLU A 32 -27.10 16.94 -9.20
C GLU A 32 -26.25 15.78 -8.65
N THR A 33 -25.92 14.81 -9.51
CA THR A 33 -25.09 13.65 -9.15
C THR A 33 -23.67 14.07 -8.77
N LEU A 34 -23.11 15.08 -9.43
CA LEU A 34 -21.79 15.64 -9.10
C LEU A 34 -21.83 16.38 -7.76
N THR A 35 -22.83 17.22 -7.52
CA THR A 35 -22.98 17.95 -6.25
C THR A 35 -23.14 16.98 -5.08
N SER A 36 -23.91 15.89 -5.25
CA SER A 36 -24.04 14.83 -4.24
C SER A 36 -22.70 14.16 -3.94
N GLN A 37 -21.97 13.73 -4.96
CA GLN A 37 -20.63 13.13 -4.79
C GLN A 37 -19.64 14.08 -4.12
N PHE A 38 -19.70 15.38 -4.43
CA PHE A 38 -18.84 16.36 -3.79
C PHE A 38 -19.22 16.58 -2.32
N ALA A 39 -20.52 16.59 -1.99
CA ALA A 39 -20.98 16.66 -0.60
C ALA A 39 -20.50 15.45 0.22
N GLU A 40 -20.60 14.24 -0.34
CA GLU A 40 -20.05 13.02 0.27
C GLU A 40 -18.52 13.09 0.43
N PHE A 41 -17.82 13.57 -0.60
CA PHE A 41 -16.37 13.79 -0.54
C PHE A 41 -15.99 14.74 0.60
N LYS A 42 -16.67 15.89 0.72
CA LYS A 42 -16.42 16.84 1.81
C LYS A 42 -16.65 16.21 3.18
N GLN A 43 -17.74 15.47 3.33
CA GLN A 43 -18.05 14.78 4.60
C GLN A 43 -16.99 13.73 4.93
N LYS A 44 -16.62 12.89 3.96
CA LYS A 44 -15.66 11.79 4.12
C LYS A 44 -14.27 12.28 4.50
N HIS A 45 -13.80 13.37 3.88
CA HIS A 45 -12.44 13.90 4.06
C HIS A 45 -12.38 15.15 4.94
N GLY A 46 -13.48 15.48 5.62
CA GLY A 46 -13.55 16.62 6.56
C GLY A 46 -13.24 17.96 5.91
N ARG A 47 -13.62 18.18 4.65
CA ARG A 47 -13.31 19.41 3.91
C ARG A 47 -14.20 20.56 4.36
N VAL A 48 -13.54 21.66 4.74
CA VAL A 48 -14.16 22.94 5.07
C VAL A 48 -13.44 24.01 4.25
N TYR A 49 -14.18 24.77 3.47
CA TYR A 49 -13.64 25.82 2.59
C TYR A 49 -13.92 27.21 3.17
N GLU A 50 -12.99 28.14 2.98
CA GLU A 50 -13.03 29.47 3.59
C GLU A 50 -14.20 30.33 3.10
N SER A 51 -14.67 30.09 1.87
CA SER A 51 -15.74 30.87 1.25
C SER A 51 -16.54 30.04 0.25
N ALA A 52 -17.75 30.51 -0.09
CA ALA A 52 -18.56 29.91 -1.14
C ALA A 52 -17.88 29.98 -2.53
N ALA A 53 -17.02 30.98 -2.75
CA ALA A 53 -16.24 31.10 -3.98
C ALA A 53 -15.17 30.00 -4.06
N GLU A 54 -14.46 29.76 -2.95
CA GLU A 54 -13.49 28.66 -2.84
C GLU A 54 -14.18 27.30 -3.01
N GLU A 55 -15.33 27.10 -2.37
CA GLU A 55 -16.09 25.85 -2.51
C GLU A 55 -16.54 25.60 -3.96
N ALA A 56 -17.02 26.63 -4.66
CA ALA A 56 -17.39 26.53 -6.06
C ALA A 56 -16.18 26.21 -6.97
N PHE A 57 -15.02 26.81 -6.68
CA PHE A 57 -13.77 26.47 -7.34
C PHE A 57 -13.38 25.00 -7.10
N ARG A 58 -13.40 24.54 -5.84
CA ARG A 58 -13.08 23.15 -5.48
C ARG A 58 -14.02 22.13 -6.11
N LEU A 59 -15.31 22.46 -6.26
CA LEU A 59 -16.27 21.64 -7.00
C LEU A 59 -15.90 21.53 -8.50
N SER A 60 -15.41 22.61 -9.10
CA SER A 60 -14.95 22.58 -10.50
C SER A 60 -13.71 21.70 -10.68
N VAL A 61 -12.74 21.80 -9.76
CA VAL A 61 -11.55 20.93 -9.73
C VAL A 61 -11.94 19.47 -9.51
N PHE A 62 -12.88 19.20 -8.60
CA PHE A 62 -13.42 17.86 -8.35
C PHE A 62 -14.05 17.25 -9.61
N ARG A 63 -14.80 18.04 -10.39
CA ARG A 63 -15.37 17.61 -11.68
C ARG A 63 -14.28 17.21 -12.66
N GLU A 64 -13.23 18.01 -12.79
CA GLU A 64 -12.10 17.74 -13.70
C GLU A 64 -11.35 16.46 -13.29
N ASN A 65 -11.11 16.27 -11.99
CA ASN A 65 -10.44 15.08 -11.48
C ASN A 65 -11.29 13.80 -11.65
N LEU A 66 -12.62 13.89 -11.52
CA LEU A 66 -13.50 12.77 -11.87
C LEU A 66 -13.46 12.43 -13.36
N PHE A 67 -13.34 13.43 -14.23
CA PHE A 67 -13.14 13.18 -15.65
C PHE A 67 -11.80 12.47 -15.92
N LEU A 68 -10.72 12.91 -15.27
CA LEU A 68 -9.41 12.23 -15.34
C LEU A 68 -9.47 10.79 -14.83
N ALA A 69 -10.16 10.54 -13.71
CA ALA A 69 -10.35 9.20 -13.19
C ALA A 69 -11.00 8.27 -14.24
N ARG A 70 -11.99 8.75 -14.99
CA ARG A 70 -12.62 7.98 -16.08
C ARG A 70 -11.66 7.68 -17.22
N LEU A 71 -10.80 8.63 -17.58
CA LEU A 71 -9.77 8.41 -18.61
C LEU A 71 -8.75 7.36 -18.15
N HIS A 72 -8.26 7.45 -16.91
CA HIS A 72 -7.35 6.45 -16.36
C HIS A 72 -7.99 5.06 -16.26
N ALA A 73 -9.26 4.98 -15.83
CA ALA A 73 -9.99 3.71 -15.79
C ALA A 73 -10.15 3.08 -17.17
N ALA A 74 -10.40 3.88 -18.22
CA ALA A 74 -10.48 3.38 -19.59
C ALA A 74 -9.13 2.84 -20.09
N ALA A 75 -8.00 3.43 -19.68
CA ALA A 75 -6.66 2.98 -20.02
C ALA A 75 -6.16 1.78 -19.18
N ASN A 76 -6.79 1.53 -18.03
CA ASN A 76 -6.36 0.54 -17.05
C ASN A 76 -7.50 -0.43 -16.71
N PRO A 77 -7.79 -1.43 -17.56
CA PRO A 77 -8.94 -2.32 -17.38
C PRO A 77 -8.86 -3.22 -16.12
N HIS A 78 -7.69 -3.29 -15.48
CA HIS A 78 -7.45 -4.07 -14.27
C HIS A 78 -7.35 -3.24 -12.99
N ALA A 79 -7.51 -1.91 -13.09
CA ALA A 79 -7.51 -0.99 -11.95
C ALA A 79 -8.78 -0.13 -11.92
N THR A 80 -9.09 0.36 -10.72
CA THR A 80 -10.19 1.28 -10.46
C THR A 80 -9.64 2.65 -10.11
N PHE A 81 -10.35 3.67 -10.58
CA PHE A 81 -10.05 5.06 -10.35
C PHE A 81 -11.32 5.78 -9.93
N GLY A 82 -11.19 6.83 -9.11
CA GLY A 82 -12.34 7.57 -8.62
C GLY A 82 -11.96 8.65 -7.61
N VAL A 83 -12.87 8.86 -6.66
CA VAL A 83 -12.69 9.85 -5.59
C VAL A 83 -11.60 9.38 -4.61
N THR A 84 -10.61 10.24 -4.42
CA THR A 84 -9.50 10.11 -3.47
C THR A 84 -9.44 11.36 -2.58
N PRO A 85 -8.66 11.38 -1.48
CA PRO A 85 -8.48 12.57 -0.66
C PRO A 85 -7.99 13.80 -1.43
N PHE A 86 -7.42 13.60 -2.61
CA PHE A 86 -6.82 14.65 -3.44
C PHE A 86 -7.76 15.18 -4.52
N SER A 87 -9.00 14.68 -4.59
CA SER A 87 -9.90 14.98 -5.71
C SER A 87 -10.29 16.46 -5.81
N ASP A 88 -10.09 17.28 -4.79
CA ASP A 88 -10.31 18.73 -4.82
C ASP A 88 -9.03 19.56 -5.02
N LEU A 89 -7.89 18.94 -5.26
CA LEU A 89 -6.62 19.62 -5.56
C LEU A 89 -6.45 19.82 -7.06
N THR A 90 -5.92 20.98 -7.45
CA THR A 90 -5.50 21.17 -8.85
C THR A 90 -4.27 20.32 -9.14
N ARG A 91 -3.94 20.14 -10.42
CA ARG A 91 -2.72 19.43 -10.81
C ARG A 91 -1.47 20.12 -10.27
N GLU A 92 -1.45 21.45 -10.25
CA GLU A 92 -0.33 22.25 -9.76
C GLU A 92 -0.17 22.14 -8.23
N GLU A 93 -1.28 22.18 -7.50
CA GLU A 93 -1.27 21.93 -6.05
C GLU A 93 -0.81 20.51 -5.73
N PHE A 94 -1.29 19.52 -6.48
CA PHE A 94 -0.89 18.13 -6.29
C PHE A 94 0.60 17.95 -6.60
N ARG A 95 1.06 18.45 -7.75
CA ARG A 95 2.46 18.33 -8.19
C ARG A 95 3.42 19.02 -7.23
N SER A 96 3.08 20.22 -6.75
CA SER A 96 3.94 20.97 -5.82
C SER A 96 4.10 20.29 -4.45
N ARG A 97 3.08 19.56 -4.00
CA ARG A 97 3.06 18.89 -2.68
C ARG A 97 3.58 17.45 -2.72
N TYR A 98 3.27 16.72 -3.79
CA TYR A 98 3.48 15.26 -3.84
C TYR A 98 4.49 14.81 -4.90
N HIS A 99 4.78 15.61 -5.94
CA HIS A 99 5.66 15.23 -7.08
C HIS A 99 6.84 16.22 -7.29
N ASN A 100 7.35 16.83 -6.23
CA ASN A 100 8.40 17.85 -6.36
C ASN A 100 9.83 17.26 -6.42
N GLY A 101 9.96 15.94 -6.47
CA GLY A 101 11.25 15.22 -6.60
C GLY A 101 11.84 15.20 -8.02
N ALA A 102 11.07 15.60 -9.05
CA ALA A 102 11.42 15.35 -10.44
C ALA A 102 12.81 15.86 -10.89
N ALA A 103 13.19 17.06 -10.44
CA ALA A 103 14.51 17.62 -10.76
C ALA A 103 15.64 16.85 -10.07
N HIS A 104 15.42 16.37 -8.84
CA HIS A 104 16.40 15.59 -8.08
C HIS A 104 16.63 14.24 -8.73
N PHE A 105 15.56 13.52 -9.11
CA PHE A 105 15.68 12.22 -9.79
C PHE A 105 16.30 12.35 -11.18
N ALA A 106 15.96 13.39 -11.95
CA ALA A 106 16.60 13.64 -13.24
C ALA A 106 18.12 13.83 -13.10
N ALA A 107 18.57 14.60 -12.09
CA ALA A 107 19.98 14.77 -11.81
C ALA A 107 20.65 13.46 -11.33
N ALA A 108 19.95 12.64 -10.54
CA ALA A 108 20.44 11.34 -10.10
C ALA A 108 20.69 10.39 -11.27
N GLN A 109 19.80 10.39 -12.28
CA GLN A 109 19.92 9.55 -13.47
C GLN A 109 21.14 9.89 -14.35
N GLU A 110 21.70 11.10 -14.23
CA GLU A 110 22.93 11.48 -14.93
C GLU A 110 24.20 10.93 -14.25
N ARG A 111 24.11 10.48 -12.99
CA ARG A 111 25.25 9.94 -12.24
C ARG A 111 25.53 8.49 -12.66
N ALA A 112 26.82 8.15 -12.73
CA ALA A 112 27.24 6.76 -12.91
C ALA A 112 26.87 5.91 -11.68
N ARG A 113 26.07 4.87 -11.89
CA ARG A 113 25.63 3.92 -10.87
C ARG A 113 26.53 2.70 -10.83
N VAL A 114 26.75 2.16 -9.63
CA VAL A 114 27.52 0.92 -9.43
C VAL A 114 26.63 -0.09 -8.70
N PRO A 115 25.70 -0.74 -9.43
CA PRO A 115 24.74 -1.63 -8.81
C PRO A 115 25.42 -2.89 -8.27
N VAL A 116 24.85 -3.45 -7.20
CA VAL A 116 25.29 -4.74 -6.68
C VAL A 116 24.95 -5.86 -7.66
N LYS A 117 25.73 -6.93 -7.60
CA LYS A 117 25.43 -8.14 -8.37
C LYS A 117 24.31 -8.91 -7.67
N VAL A 118 23.25 -9.22 -8.41
CA VAL A 118 22.12 -10.00 -7.92
C VAL A 118 21.93 -11.24 -8.78
N GLU A 119 21.90 -12.40 -8.15
CA GLU A 119 21.56 -13.65 -8.83
C GLU A 119 20.05 -13.91 -8.74
N VAL A 120 19.44 -14.27 -9.87
CA VAL A 120 17.97 -14.46 -9.99
C VAL A 120 17.53 -15.90 -9.65
N VAL A 121 18.46 -16.77 -9.26
CA VAL A 121 18.18 -18.19 -9.09
C VAL A 121 17.30 -18.42 -7.85
N GLY A 122 16.08 -18.91 -8.07
CA GLY A 122 15.19 -19.39 -7.01
C GLY A 122 14.29 -18.33 -6.35
N ALA A 123 14.06 -17.17 -7.00
CA ALA A 123 13.09 -16.19 -6.51
C ALA A 123 11.67 -16.81 -6.44
N PRO A 124 10.97 -16.72 -5.29
CA PRO A 124 9.59 -17.20 -5.16
C PRO A 124 8.64 -16.52 -6.16
N ALA A 125 7.57 -17.19 -6.55
CA ALA A 125 6.59 -16.61 -7.47
C ALA A 125 5.76 -15.47 -6.85
N ALA A 126 5.72 -15.34 -5.53
CA ALA A 126 5.07 -14.23 -4.84
C ALA A 126 5.72 -13.98 -3.48
N VAL A 127 5.85 -12.70 -3.12
CA VAL A 127 6.36 -12.24 -1.83
C VAL A 127 5.52 -11.05 -1.37
N ASP A 128 5.12 -11.05 -0.11
CA ASP A 128 4.47 -9.91 0.55
C ASP A 128 5.07 -9.74 1.94
N TRP A 129 5.89 -8.71 2.13
CA TRP A 129 6.56 -8.45 3.40
C TRP A 129 5.61 -7.92 4.48
N ARG A 130 4.41 -7.45 4.10
CA ARG A 130 3.37 -7.05 5.07
C ARG A 130 2.86 -8.27 5.82
N ALA A 131 2.63 -9.37 5.10
CA ALA A 131 2.20 -10.65 5.69
C ALA A 131 3.27 -11.27 6.60
N ARG A 132 4.53 -10.84 6.47
CA ARG A 132 5.66 -11.26 7.31
C ARG A 132 5.92 -10.31 8.48
N GLY A 133 5.08 -9.29 8.68
CA GLY A 133 5.22 -8.33 9.77
C GLY A 133 6.44 -7.42 9.63
N ALA A 134 7.02 -7.28 8.43
CA ALA A 134 8.24 -6.52 8.21
C ALA A 134 7.98 -5.07 7.76
N VAL A 135 6.71 -4.65 7.66
CA VAL A 135 6.32 -3.34 7.12
C VAL A 135 5.47 -2.61 8.15
N THR A 136 5.86 -1.39 8.51
CA THR A 136 5.11 -0.50 9.42
C THR A 136 3.80 -0.02 8.79
N ALA A 137 2.93 0.59 9.59
CA ALA A 137 1.70 1.22 9.09
C ALA A 137 1.99 2.29 8.02
N VAL A 138 1.03 2.54 7.14
CA VAL A 138 1.09 3.65 6.19
C VAL A 138 1.06 4.97 6.95
N LYS A 139 1.93 5.90 6.56
CA LYS A 139 2.07 7.24 7.13
C LYS A 139 1.52 8.30 6.15
N ASP A 140 1.60 9.57 6.53
CA ASP A 140 1.15 10.70 5.71
C ASP A 140 2.22 11.81 5.67
N GLN A 141 2.75 12.08 4.46
CA GLN A 141 3.68 13.20 4.24
C GLN A 141 2.97 14.56 4.20
N GLY A 142 1.65 14.59 4.08
CA GLY A 142 0.87 15.82 3.98
C GLY A 142 1.32 16.70 2.81
N GLN A 143 1.47 17.99 3.05
CA GLN A 143 1.79 19.02 2.05
C GLN A 143 3.30 19.22 1.84
N CYS A 144 4.13 18.31 2.35
CA CYS A 144 5.58 18.36 2.24
C CYS A 144 6.07 17.34 1.21
N GLY A 145 6.97 17.77 0.33
CA GLY A 145 7.65 16.92 -0.65
C GLY A 145 8.74 16.04 -0.05
N SER A 146 8.40 15.30 1.00
CA SER A 146 9.33 14.45 1.75
C SER A 146 9.19 12.96 1.43
N CYS A 147 8.61 12.61 0.28
CA CYS A 147 8.43 11.21 -0.13
C CYS A 147 9.75 10.41 -0.15
N TRP A 148 10.85 11.07 -0.52
CA TRP A 148 12.20 10.54 -0.44
C TRP A 148 12.57 10.06 0.97
N ALA A 149 12.22 10.85 2.00
CA ALA A 149 12.47 10.51 3.40
C ALA A 149 11.60 9.33 3.84
N PHE A 150 10.31 9.31 3.49
CA PHE A 150 9.41 8.19 3.79
C PHE A 150 9.85 6.88 3.11
N SER A 151 10.33 6.95 1.87
CA SER A 151 10.84 5.79 1.14
C SER A 151 12.13 5.26 1.79
N ALA A 152 13.08 6.14 2.09
CA ALA A 152 14.34 5.78 2.76
C ALA A 152 14.08 5.18 4.16
N ILE A 153 13.30 5.87 5.00
CA ILE A 153 12.97 5.40 6.35
C ILE A 153 12.20 4.10 6.32
N GLY A 154 11.18 3.98 5.46
CA GLY A 154 10.44 2.74 5.31
C GLY A 154 11.34 1.55 4.95
N ASN A 155 12.37 1.77 4.12
CA ASN A 155 13.37 0.73 3.85
C ASN A 155 14.23 0.42 5.09
N VAL A 156 14.74 1.43 5.82
CA VAL A 156 15.52 1.19 7.06
C VAL A 156 14.72 0.42 8.10
N GLU A 157 13.45 0.77 8.32
CA GLU A 157 12.55 0.06 9.24
C GLU A 157 12.49 -1.44 8.91
N CYS A 158 12.35 -1.76 7.62
CA CYS A 158 12.27 -3.13 7.13
C CYS A 158 13.62 -3.87 7.26
N GLN A 159 14.73 -3.22 6.85
CA GLN A 159 16.06 -3.82 6.92
C GLN A 159 16.48 -4.08 8.37
N TRP A 160 16.14 -3.17 9.29
CA TRP A 160 16.37 -3.34 10.72
C TRP A 160 15.59 -4.53 11.29
N PHE A 161 14.32 -4.68 10.94
CA PHE A 161 13.52 -5.83 11.32
C PHE A 161 14.12 -7.15 10.80
N LEU A 162 14.56 -7.17 9.55
CA LEU A 162 15.14 -8.35 8.91
C LEU A 162 16.50 -8.74 9.48
N ALA A 163 17.23 -7.79 10.06
CA ALA A 163 18.44 -8.05 10.84
C ALA A 163 18.16 -8.70 12.21
N GLY A 164 16.88 -8.91 12.58
CA GLY A 164 16.47 -9.58 13.81
C GLY A 164 16.07 -8.63 14.94
N HIS A 165 15.91 -7.34 14.65
CA HIS A 165 15.44 -6.37 15.63
C HIS A 165 13.91 -6.21 15.60
N PRO A 166 13.29 -5.63 16.64
CA PRO A 166 11.86 -5.31 16.61
C PRO A 166 11.51 -4.32 15.49
N LEU A 167 10.35 -4.52 14.85
CA LEU A 167 9.82 -3.56 13.89
C LEU A 167 9.57 -2.23 14.61
N THR A 168 10.30 -1.19 14.22
CA THR A 168 10.35 0.09 14.93
C THR A 168 9.93 1.19 13.97
N ASN A 169 9.02 2.08 14.39
CA ASN A 169 8.70 3.29 13.63
C ASN A 169 9.87 4.28 13.77
N LEU A 170 10.46 4.66 12.64
CA LEU A 170 11.60 5.55 12.55
C LEU A 170 11.20 6.92 12.01
N SER A 171 12.01 7.93 12.30
CA SER A 171 11.70 9.34 12.08
C SER A 171 12.05 9.81 10.67
N GLU A 172 11.03 10.18 9.90
CA GLU A 172 11.21 10.97 8.68
C GLU A 172 11.64 12.41 8.98
N GLN A 173 11.19 12.97 10.11
CA GLN A 173 11.50 14.36 10.47
C GLN A 173 13.00 14.60 10.63
N MET A 174 13.73 13.61 11.14
CA MET A 174 15.18 13.64 11.22
C MET A 174 15.79 13.96 9.85
N LEU A 175 15.39 13.25 8.79
CA LEU A 175 15.89 13.50 7.44
C LEU A 175 15.43 14.88 6.95
N VAL A 176 14.13 15.18 7.05
CA VAL A 176 13.56 16.43 6.51
C VAL A 176 14.21 17.68 7.11
N SER A 177 14.55 17.64 8.40
CA SER A 177 15.11 18.79 9.11
C SER A 177 16.65 18.83 9.13
N CYS A 178 17.31 17.67 9.21
CA CYS A 178 18.74 17.57 9.49
C CYS A 178 19.61 17.25 8.28
N ASP A 179 19.08 16.52 7.29
CA ASP A 179 19.79 16.29 6.03
C ASP A 179 20.02 17.63 5.32
N LYS A 180 21.29 17.95 5.05
CA LYS A 180 21.70 19.16 4.32
C LYS A 180 22.14 18.88 2.90
N THR A 181 22.23 17.61 2.51
CA THR A 181 22.42 17.17 1.13
C THR A 181 21.10 17.31 0.36
N ASP A 182 19.99 16.89 0.97
CA ASP A 182 18.65 17.03 0.42
C ASP A 182 17.96 18.35 0.82
N SER A 183 16.78 18.61 0.26
CA SER A 183 16.09 19.91 0.34
C SER A 183 14.81 19.89 1.18
N GLY A 184 14.72 18.97 2.15
CA GLY A 184 13.56 18.86 3.06
C GLY A 184 12.24 18.69 2.30
N CYS A 185 11.29 19.61 2.51
CA CYS A 185 10.00 19.61 1.80
C CYS A 185 10.07 19.97 0.32
N SER A 186 11.22 20.42 -0.19
CA SER A 186 11.43 20.72 -1.62
C SER A 186 12.00 19.52 -2.41
N GLY A 187 11.94 18.32 -1.84
CA GLY A 187 12.43 17.09 -2.45
C GLY A 187 13.83 16.67 -2.00
N GLY A 188 14.22 15.48 -2.44
CA GLY A 188 15.47 14.82 -2.09
C GLY A 188 15.55 13.43 -2.72
N LEU A 189 16.58 12.66 -2.37
CA LEU A 189 16.83 11.32 -2.93
C LEU A 189 17.05 10.30 -1.82
N MET A 190 16.52 9.09 -1.97
CA MET A 190 16.72 8.03 -0.98
C MET A 190 18.21 7.69 -0.80
N ASN A 191 19.01 7.73 -1.88
CA ASN A 191 20.44 7.47 -1.82
C ASN A 191 21.19 8.55 -1.02
N ASN A 192 20.85 9.83 -1.22
CA ASN A 192 21.41 10.94 -0.44
C ASN A 192 21.06 10.77 1.03
N ALA A 193 19.79 10.45 1.35
CA ALA A 193 19.35 10.19 2.72
C ALA A 193 20.16 9.07 3.39
N PHE A 194 20.39 7.95 2.70
CA PHE A 194 21.21 6.86 3.24
C PHE A 194 22.67 7.28 3.42
N GLU A 195 23.25 7.99 2.46
CA GLU A 195 24.62 8.53 2.56
C GLU A 195 24.75 9.48 3.75
N TRP A 196 23.80 10.41 3.92
CA TRP A 196 23.75 11.36 5.02
C TRP A 196 23.64 10.64 6.38
N ILE A 197 22.73 9.67 6.51
CA ILE A 197 22.59 8.89 7.75
C ILE A 197 23.94 8.26 8.14
N VAL A 198 24.63 7.62 7.18
CA VAL A 198 25.89 6.92 7.45
C VAL A 198 27.03 7.88 7.74
N GLN A 199 27.20 8.90 6.92
CA GLN A 199 28.39 9.75 6.92
C GLN A 199 28.30 10.90 7.93
N GLU A 200 27.11 11.49 8.07
CA GLU A 200 26.91 12.70 8.88
C GLU A 200 26.16 12.43 10.19
N ASN A 201 25.39 11.33 10.27
CA ASN A 201 24.65 10.96 11.47
C ASN A 201 25.12 9.64 12.11
N ASN A 202 26.36 9.21 11.85
CA ASN A 202 26.99 8.02 12.42
C ASN A 202 26.19 6.71 12.23
N GLY A 203 25.45 6.62 11.14
CA GLY A 203 24.55 5.50 10.84
C GLY A 203 23.25 5.50 11.63
N ALA A 204 23.04 6.45 12.55
CA ALA A 204 21.91 6.43 13.48
C ALA A 204 20.63 6.97 12.84
N VAL A 205 19.51 6.33 13.16
CA VAL A 205 18.17 6.80 12.78
C VAL A 205 17.31 6.91 14.04
N CYS A 206 16.70 8.08 14.24
CA CYS A 206 15.85 8.33 15.41
C CYS A 206 14.53 7.57 15.30
N THR A 207 13.94 7.20 16.44
CA THR A 207 12.55 6.71 16.51
C THR A 207 11.58 7.84 16.22
N GLU A 208 10.45 7.51 15.58
CA GLU A 208 9.35 8.44 15.32
C GLU A 208 8.83 9.07 16.63
N ASP A 209 8.67 8.26 17.68
CA ASP A 209 8.19 8.74 18.99
C ASP A 209 9.08 9.83 19.60
N SER A 210 10.40 9.73 19.39
CA SER A 210 11.37 10.68 19.94
C SER A 210 11.59 11.90 19.05
N TYR A 211 11.27 11.79 17.75
CA TYR A 211 11.37 12.90 16.79
C TYR A 211 10.21 12.84 15.78
N PRO A 212 9.01 13.28 16.19
CA PRO A 212 7.79 13.09 15.40
C PRO A 212 7.77 13.92 14.13
N TYR A 213 7.08 13.41 13.11
CA TYR A 213 6.82 14.12 11.87
C TYR A 213 5.96 15.38 12.10
N ALA A 214 6.58 16.54 11.89
CA ALA A 214 6.02 17.87 12.06
C ALA A 214 5.94 18.67 10.74
N SER A 215 6.39 18.06 9.64
CA SER A 215 6.43 18.70 8.33
C SER A 215 5.15 18.56 7.49
N GLY A 216 4.12 17.86 7.99
CA GLY A 216 2.89 17.59 7.25
C GLY A 216 2.13 18.82 6.72
N GLU A 217 2.35 20.00 7.29
CA GLU A 217 1.79 21.28 6.80
C GLU A 217 2.72 22.02 5.82
N GLY A 218 3.70 21.33 5.24
CA GLY A 218 4.64 21.90 4.26
C GLY A 218 5.75 22.75 4.89
N ILE A 219 5.93 22.66 6.21
CA ILE A 219 6.99 23.36 6.94
C ILE A 219 8.21 22.46 7.15
N SER A 220 9.41 23.03 7.17
CA SER A 220 10.63 22.32 7.59
C SER A 220 11.13 22.92 8.91
N PRO A 221 10.73 22.39 10.08
CA PRO A 221 11.29 22.81 11.36
C PRO A 221 12.82 22.69 11.38
N PRO A 222 13.52 23.51 12.19
CA PRO A 222 14.97 23.40 12.31
C PRO A 222 15.38 22.05 12.87
N CYS A 223 16.56 21.57 12.47
CA CYS A 223 17.12 20.33 13.01
C CYS A 223 17.38 20.43 14.52
N THR A 224 16.90 19.45 15.27
CA THR A 224 17.30 19.18 16.65
C THR A 224 18.16 17.91 16.70
N THR A 225 19.35 17.98 17.30
CA THR A 225 20.33 16.88 17.31
C THR A 225 20.47 16.19 18.68
N SER A 226 19.72 16.63 19.69
CA SER A 226 19.83 16.15 21.06
C SER A 226 18.47 15.78 21.63
N GLY A 227 18.43 14.77 22.49
CA GLY A 227 17.19 14.35 23.16
C GLY A 227 16.35 13.34 22.37
N HIS A 228 16.89 12.79 21.29
CA HIS A 228 16.23 11.78 20.48
C HIS A 228 16.75 10.37 20.81
N THR A 229 15.91 9.37 20.63
CA THR A 229 16.24 7.96 20.85
C THR A 229 16.58 7.32 19.52
N VAL A 230 17.78 6.71 19.41
CA VAL A 230 18.18 5.93 18.24
C VAL A 230 17.36 4.65 18.19
N GLY A 231 16.62 4.46 17.09
CA GLY A 231 15.76 3.29 16.85
C GLY A 231 16.39 2.24 15.96
N ALA A 232 17.30 2.65 15.06
CA ALA A 232 18.02 1.77 14.15
C ALA A 232 19.39 2.33 13.80
N THR A 233 20.27 1.46 13.31
CA THR A 233 21.55 1.86 12.71
C THR A 233 21.78 1.17 11.37
N ILE A 234 22.33 1.93 10.42
CA ILE A 234 22.76 1.43 9.11
C ILE A 234 24.25 1.72 8.89
N THR A 235 24.91 0.89 8.11
CA THR A 235 26.35 1.01 7.80
C THR A 235 26.62 1.40 6.35
N GLY A 236 25.59 1.43 5.51
CA GLY A 236 25.73 1.72 4.09
C GLY A 236 24.39 1.60 3.37
N HIS A 237 24.46 1.68 2.06
CA HIS A 237 23.36 1.35 1.17
C HIS A 237 23.91 0.69 -0.10
N VAL A 238 23.02 0.09 -0.86
CA VAL A 238 23.31 -0.53 -2.14
C VAL A 238 22.30 -0.06 -3.17
N GLU A 239 22.77 0.13 -4.40
CA GLU A 239 21.92 0.35 -5.56
C GLU A 239 21.66 -0.99 -6.26
N LEU A 240 20.43 -1.20 -6.71
CA LEU A 240 20.05 -2.39 -7.46
C LEU A 240 20.17 -2.18 -8.97
N PRO A 241 20.41 -3.25 -9.74
CA PRO A 241 20.35 -3.21 -11.20
C PRO A 241 18.98 -2.72 -11.69
N GLN A 242 18.95 -2.00 -12.82
CA GLN A 242 17.74 -1.54 -13.49
C GLN A 242 17.01 -2.68 -14.24
N ASP A 243 16.73 -3.75 -13.51
CA ASP A 243 16.14 -4.99 -14.00
C ASP A 243 15.13 -5.52 -12.98
N GLU A 244 13.88 -5.63 -13.40
CA GLU A 244 12.77 -6.01 -12.52
C GLU A 244 12.91 -7.43 -11.95
N ALA A 245 13.56 -8.35 -12.67
CA ALA A 245 13.77 -9.71 -12.18
C ALA A 245 14.86 -9.74 -11.09
N GLN A 246 15.93 -8.95 -11.25
CA GLN A 246 16.96 -8.77 -10.23
C GLN A 246 16.42 -8.01 -9.00
N ILE A 247 15.58 -6.99 -9.19
CA ILE A 247 14.91 -6.31 -8.07
C ILE A 247 13.99 -7.28 -7.32
N ALA A 248 13.21 -8.12 -8.03
CA ALA A 248 12.36 -9.13 -7.40
C ALA A 248 13.17 -10.14 -6.61
N ALA A 249 14.26 -10.64 -7.18
CA ALA A 249 15.16 -11.60 -6.53
C ALA A 249 15.81 -11.00 -5.27
N TRP A 250 16.29 -9.76 -5.35
CA TRP A 250 16.81 -9.04 -4.19
C TRP A 250 15.74 -8.88 -3.12
N LEU A 251 14.56 -8.39 -3.49
CA LEU A 251 13.45 -8.14 -2.57
C LEU A 251 13.00 -9.41 -1.85
N ALA A 252 12.97 -10.54 -2.55
CA ALA A 252 12.57 -11.82 -1.98
C ALA A 252 13.50 -12.31 -0.87
N VAL A 253 14.79 -12.01 -0.99
CA VAL A 253 15.84 -12.46 -0.07
C VAL A 253 16.12 -11.42 1.01
N ASN A 254 16.22 -10.15 0.65
CA ASN A 254 16.74 -9.08 1.49
C ASN A 254 15.67 -8.11 1.99
N GLY A 255 14.41 -8.21 1.54
CA GLY A 255 13.36 -7.34 2.04
C GLY A 255 12.91 -6.22 1.11
N PRO A 256 11.98 -5.38 1.59
CA PRO A 256 11.49 -4.20 0.87
C PRO A 256 12.59 -3.27 0.37
N VAL A 257 12.35 -2.64 -0.78
CA VAL A 257 13.32 -1.81 -1.52
C VAL A 257 12.77 -0.40 -1.68
N ALA A 258 13.59 0.62 -1.40
CA ALA A 258 13.25 2.00 -1.71
C ALA A 258 13.33 2.22 -3.23
N VAL A 259 12.26 2.69 -3.86
CA VAL A 259 12.22 2.92 -5.31
C VAL A 259 11.65 4.30 -5.64
N ALA A 260 12.06 4.85 -6.78
CA ALA A 260 11.37 6.00 -7.37
C ALA A 260 10.40 5.54 -8.47
N VAL A 261 9.35 6.33 -8.69
CA VAL A 261 8.36 6.12 -9.74
C VAL A 261 7.94 7.46 -10.36
N ASP A 262 7.31 7.39 -11.53
CA ASP A 262 6.45 8.44 -12.08
C ASP A 262 5.02 8.25 -11.54
N ALA A 263 4.63 9.11 -10.60
CA ALA A 263 3.33 9.06 -9.94
C ALA A 263 2.27 9.95 -10.62
N SER A 264 2.55 10.52 -11.80
CA SER A 264 1.64 11.45 -12.51
C SER A 264 0.23 10.91 -12.74
N SER A 265 0.08 9.59 -12.81
CA SER A 265 -1.21 8.91 -13.03
C SER A 265 -1.88 8.37 -11.75
N TRP A 266 -1.29 8.59 -10.57
CA TRP A 266 -1.68 7.93 -9.32
C TRP A 266 -2.75 8.69 -8.53
N MET A 267 -2.88 10.00 -8.73
CA MET A 267 -3.74 10.89 -7.94
C MET A 267 -5.18 10.36 -7.74
N THR A 268 -5.74 9.71 -8.77
CA THR A 268 -7.12 9.21 -8.79
C THR A 268 -7.25 7.69 -8.61
N TYR A 269 -6.15 6.98 -8.35
CA TYR A 269 -6.15 5.53 -8.15
C TYR A 269 -6.89 5.13 -6.88
N THR A 270 -7.72 4.08 -6.96
CA THR A 270 -8.47 3.54 -5.81
C THR A 270 -8.28 2.04 -5.59
N GLY A 271 -7.78 1.29 -6.57
CA GLY A 271 -7.56 -0.15 -6.41
C GLY A 271 -7.23 -0.91 -7.69
N GLY A 272 -6.92 -2.20 -7.55
CA GLY A 272 -6.59 -3.10 -8.66
C GLY A 272 -5.14 -2.99 -9.14
N VAL A 273 -4.85 -3.47 -10.35
CA VAL A 273 -3.50 -3.46 -10.92
C VAL A 273 -3.43 -2.46 -12.06
N MET A 274 -2.66 -1.39 -11.87
CA MET A 274 -2.43 -0.38 -12.91
C MET A 274 -1.50 -0.94 -13.98
N THR A 275 -1.96 -1.00 -15.22
CA THR A 275 -1.26 -1.58 -16.38
C THR A 275 -0.78 -0.53 -17.40
N SER A 276 -1.19 0.72 -17.23
CA SER A 276 -0.85 1.85 -18.07
C SER A 276 -0.61 3.07 -17.19
N CYS A 277 0.62 3.16 -16.70
CA CYS A 277 1.13 4.29 -15.95
C CYS A 277 1.83 5.28 -16.88
N VAL A 278 1.70 6.58 -16.59
CA VAL A 278 2.63 7.58 -17.16
C VAL A 278 4.05 7.17 -16.73
N SER A 279 4.98 7.18 -17.67
CA SER A 279 6.35 6.68 -17.47
C SER A 279 7.35 7.58 -18.22
N GLU A 280 7.28 8.88 -17.94
CA GLU A 280 8.06 9.91 -18.62
C GLU A 280 9.19 10.45 -17.73
N GLN A 281 8.91 10.67 -16.44
CA GLN A 281 9.87 11.26 -15.51
C GLN A 281 9.60 10.78 -14.08
N LEU A 282 10.64 10.28 -13.42
CA LEU A 282 10.58 9.96 -11.99
C LEU A 282 10.29 11.22 -11.18
N ASP A 283 9.32 11.18 -10.28
CA ASP A 283 8.90 12.35 -9.48
C ASP A 283 8.56 12.02 -8.02
N HIS A 284 8.49 10.74 -7.66
CA HIS A 284 7.99 10.30 -6.36
C HIS A 284 8.76 9.09 -5.79
N GLY A 285 9.16 9.17 -4.52
CA GLY A 285 9.81 8.08 -3.78
C GLY A 285 8.80 7.23 -3.00
N VAL A 286 8.87 5.91 -3.17
CA VAL A 286 7.94 4.93 -2.57
C VAL A 286 8.68 3.69 -2.08
N LEU A 287 8.00 2.79 -1.36
CA LEU A 287 8.60 1.56 -0.86
C LEU A 287 7.98 0.34 -1.54
N LEU A 288 8.80 -0.43 -2.25
CA LEU A 288 8.42 -1.69 -2.88
C LEU A 288 8.44 -2.82 -1.83
N VAL A 289 7.28 -3.38 -1.49
CA VAL A 289 7.12 -4.32 -0.36
C VAL A 289 6.79 -5.75 -0.78
N GLY A 290 6.61 -6.01 -2.07
CA GLY A 290 6.24 -7.33 -2.55
C GLY A 290 5.92 -7.37 -4.02
N TYR A 291 5.62 -8.57 -4.51
CA TYR A 291 5.15 -8.85 -5.86
C TYR A 291 4.37 -10.15 -5.92
N ASN A 292 3.65 -10.38 -7.02
CA ASN A 292 2.99 -11.64 -7.31
C ASN A 292 3.01 -11.93 -8.81
N ASP A 293 3.86 -12.89 -9.23
CA ASP A 293 3.98 -13.38 -10.60
C ASP A 293 2.95 -14.49 -10.93
N SER A 294 2.23 -15.02 -9.92
CA SER A 294 1.20 -16.04 -10.11
C SER A 294 -0.19 -15.46 -10.41
N ALA A 295 -0.35 -14.14 -10.30
CA ALA A 295 -1.60 -13.46 -10.62
C ALA A 295 -1.85 -13.42 -12.14
N ALA A 296 -3.11 -13.31 -12.55
CA ALA A 296 -3.47 -13.18 -13.96
C ALA A 296 -2.81 -11.96 -14.64
N VAL A 297 -2.64 -10.88 -13.88
CA VAL A 297 -1.78 -9.74 -14.23
C VAL A 297 -0.70 -9.67 -13.15
N PRO A 298 0.54 -10.07 -13.43
CA PRO A 298 1.65 -9.94 -12.50
C PRO A 298 1.82 -8.50 -12.02
N TYR A 299 2.07 -8.32 -10.72
CA TYR A 299 2.13 -6.97 -10.14
C TYR A 299 3.19 -6.83 -9.05
N TRP A 300 3.64 -5.59 -8.88
CA TRP A 300 4.34 -5.09 -7.71
C TRP A 300 3.35 -4.65 -6.62
N ILE A 301 3.75 -4.73 -5.36
CA ILE A 301 3.01 -4.17 -4.20
C ILE A 301 3.86 -3.02 -3.66
N ILE A 302 3.29 -1.82 -3.66
CA ILE A 302 4.01 -0.60 -3.30
C ILE A 302 3.28 0.10 -2.16
N LYS A 303 4.02 0.42 -1.09
CA LYS A 303 3.58 1.27 0.01
C LYS A 303 3.80 2.73 -0.35
N ASN A 304 2.75 3.53 -0.25
CA ASN A 304 2.81 4.98 -0.45
C ASN A 304 2.83 5.73 0.90
N SER A 305 3.04 7.04 0.86
CA SER A 305 3.11 7.96 2.00
C SER A 305 1.96 8.97 2.01
N TRP A 306 0.80 8.58 1.45
CA TRP A 306 -0.34 9.46 1.16
C TRP A 306 -1.58 9.10 1.99
N THR A 307 -1.39 8.76 3.27
CA THR A 307 -2.42 8.21 4.18
C THR A 307 -2.96 6.85 3.76
N THR A 308 -3.71 6.22 4.66
CA THR A 308 -4.51 5.02 4.36
C THR A 308 -5.79 5.30 3.57
N GLN A 309 -6.18 6.58 3.41
CA GLN A 309 -7.41 6.95 2.69
C GLN A 309 -7.24 6.97 1.17
N TRP A 310 -5.99 6.88 0.68
CA TRP A 310 -5.66 6.81 -0.73
C TRP A 310 -5.37 5.36 -1.16
N GLY A 311 -5.74 5.00 -2.39
CA GLY A 311 -5.46 3.67 -2.95
C GLY A 311 -6.04 2.50 -2.15
N GLU A 312 -5.30 1.40 -2.11
CA GLU A 312 -5.66 0.18 -1.38
C GLU A 312 -5.12 0.28 0.05
N GLU A 313 -5.80 1.06 0.90
CA GLU A 313 -5.36 1.32 2.29
C GLU A 313 -3.94 1.93 2.35
N GLY A 314 -3.61 2.81 1.41
CA GLY A 314 -2.30 3.44 1.27
C GLY A 314 -1.31 2.69 0.39
N TYR A 315 -1.74 1.60 -0.26
CA TYR A 315 -0.94 0.83 -1.21
C TYR A 315 -1.45 0.99 -2.64
N ILE A 316 -0.57 0.66 -3.58
CA ILE A 316 -0.90 0.51 -5.00
C ILE A 316 -0.26 -0.75 -5.55
N ARG A 317 -0.93 -1.34 -6.55
CA ARG A 317 -0.35 -2.39 -7.37
C ARG A 317 -0.18 -1.89 -8.80
N ILE A 318 1.02 -2.02 -9.32
CA ILE A 318 1.37 -1.69 -10.71
C ILE A 318 1.84 -2.96 -11.40
N ALA A 319 1.59 -3.09 -12.70
CA ALA A 319 1.98 -4.28 -13.44
C ALA A 319 3.51 -4.46 -13.45
N LYS A 320 3.95 -5.70 -13.23
CA LYS A 320 5.35 -6.08 -13.19
C LYS A 320 5.80 -6.64 -14.55
N GLY A 321 7.03 -6.31 -14.95
CA GLY A 321 7.68 -6.84 -16.15
C GLY A 321 7.64 -5.92 -17.37
N SER A 322 7.10 -4.70 -17.23
CA SER A 322 7.06 -3.70 -18.31
C SER A 322 7.51 -2.32 -17.86
N ASN A 323 8.28 -2.25 -16.77
CA ASN A 323 8.78 -1.01 -16.17
C ASN A 323 7.69 0.06 -15.97
N GLN A 324 6.50 -0.34 -15.51
CA GLN A 324 5.42 0.61 -15.25
C GLN A 324 5.90 1.70 -14.29
N CYS A 325 5.57 2.94 -14.61
CA CYS A 325 5.95 4.12 -13.81
C CYS A 325 7.47 4.26 -13.63
N LEU A 326 8.30 3.65 -14.50
CA LEU A 326 9.76 3.67 -14.36
C LEU A 326 10.28 3.03 -13.05
N VAL A 327 9.53 2.10 -12.43
CA VAL A 327 9.79 1.55 -11.09
C VAL A 327 11.19 0.93 -10.90
N LYS A 328 11.84 0.47 -11.97
CA LYS A 328 13.18 -0.14 -11.87
C LYS A 328 14.32 0.88 -11.99
N GLU A 329 14.01 2.12 -12.36
CA GLU A 329 15.02 3.09 -12.76
C GLU A 329 15.86 3.59 -11.58
N GLU A 330 15.30 3.73 -10.39
CA GLU A 330 16.02 4.12 -9.17
C GLU A 330 15.58 3.21 -8.02
N ALA A 331 16.36 2.18 -7.74
CA ALA A 331 16.09 1.19 -6.70
C ALA A 331 17.30 1.03 -5.80
N SER A 332 17.10 1.13 -4.48
CA SER A 332 18.16 1.00 -3.49
C SER A 332 17.68 0.46 -2.15
N SER A 333 18.62 0.01 -1.33
CA SER A 333 18.35 -0.48 0.01
C SER A 333 19.47 -0.13 0.95
N ALA A 334 19.14 0.25 2.17
CA ALA A 334 20.08 0.35 3.28
C ALA A 334 20.68 -1.03 3.60
N VAL A 335 21.85 -0.99 4.23
CA VAL A 335 22.56 -2.14 4.78
C VAL A 335 22.70 -1.93 6.28
N VAL A 336 22.16 -2.86 7.07
CA VAL A 336 22.33 -2.89 8.53
C VAL A 336 23.62 -3.64 8.87
N GLY A 337 24.47 -3.05 9.72
CA GLY A 337 25.72 -3.66 10.15
C GLY A 337 25.57 -4.60 11.35
N GLY A 338 26.48 -5.56 11.49
CA GLY A 338 26.48 -6.62 12.51
C GLY A 338 26.39 -8.01 11.88
N PRO A 339 26.66 -9.11 12.61
CA PRO A 339 26.40 -10.44 12.07
C PRO A 339 24.91 -10.58 11.82
N GLY A 340 24.50 -10.51 10.55
CA GLY A 340 23.18 -11.00 10.15
C GLY A 340 23.04 -12.45 10.62
N PRO A 341 21.84 -12.92 10.96
CA PRO A 341 21.66 -14.31 11.33
C PRO A 341 22.23 -15.17 10.20
N THR A 342 23.21 -15.99 10.55
CA THR A 342 23.58 -17.15 9.73
C THR A 342 22.27 -17.93 9.55
N PRO A 343 21.89 -18.36 8.34
CA PRO A 343 20.75 -19.25 8.19
C PRO A 343 21.11 -20.57 8.87
N GLU A 344 20.77 -20.71 10.15
CA GLU A 344 21.06 -21.92 10.91
C GLU A 344 19.98 -22.96 10.59
N PRO A 345 20.36 -24.24 10.41
CA PRO A 345 19.44 -25.31 10.08
C PRO A 345 18.42 -25.49 11.19
N THR A 346 17.16 -25.65 10.80
CA THR A 346 16.02 -26.00 11.64
C THR A 346 16.40 -27.09 12.64
N THR A 347 16.63 -26.72 13.90
CA THR A 347 16.78 -27.67 14.99
C THR A 347 15.86 -27.27 16.13
N THR A 348 14.90 -28.15 16.37
CA THR A 348 13.83 -28.03 17.34
C THR A 348 14.38 -28.14 18.75
N THR A 349 14.31 -27.10 19.57
CA THR A 349 14.17 -27.30 21.02
C THR A 349 13.49 -26.13 21.72
N THR A 350 12.52 -26.53 22.53
CA THR A 350 11.65 -25.78 23.44
C THR A 350 12.37 -24.84 24.41
N THR A 351 11.91 -23.59 24.51
CA THR A 351 11.83 -22.90 25.80
C THR A 351 10.69 -21.87 25.82
N SER A 352 10.12 -21.72 27.00
CA SER A 352 8.86 -21.09 27.40
C SER A 352 8.66 -19.61 27.03
N ALA A 353 7.42 -19.32 26.66
CA ALA A 353 6.90 -18.08 26.09
C ALA A 353 6.63 -16.94 27.10
N PRO A 354 6.74 -15.66 26.68
CA PRO A 354 5.78 -14.61 27.00
C PRO A 354 4.49 -14.82 26.18
N GLY A 355 3.32 -14.54 26.76
CA GLY A 355 2.00 -14.98 26.28
C GLY A 355 1.67 -14.71 24.79
N PRO A 356 0.86 -15.57 24.15
CA PRO A 356 0.73 -15.59 22.70
C PRO A 356 -0.27 -14.55 22.17
N SER A 357 0.14 -13.81 21.14
CA SER A 357 -0.78 -13.37 20.08
C SER A 357 -1.46 -14.61 19.48
N PRO A 358 -2.77 -14.59 19.19
CA PRO A 358 -3.47 -15.76 18.66
C PRO A 358 -2.89 -16.14 17.30
N SER A 359 -2.31 -17.32 17.22
CA SER A 359 -1.94 -17.95 15.96
C SER A 359 -3.20 -18.45 15.26
N TYR A 360 -3.21 -18.40 13.92
CA TYR A 360 -4.32 -18.87 13.09
C TYR A 360 -3.83 -20.00 12.17
N PHE A 361 -4.72 -20.91 11.77
CA PHE A 361 -4.45 -21.94 10.78
C PHE A 361 -5.52 -21.91 9.69
N VAL A 362 -5.15 -22.32 8.48
CA VAL A 362 -6.06 -22.40 7.33
C VAL A 362 -6.42 -23.85 7.10
N GLN A 363 -7.71 -24.14 7.08
CA GLN A 363 -8.22 -25.50 6.88
C GLN A 363 -9.30 -25.53 5.81
N MET A 364 -9.26 -26.52 4.92
CA MET A 364 -10.31 -26.71 3.92
C MET A 364 -11.58 -27.25 4.60
N SER A 365 -12.68 -26.50 4.50
CA SER A 365 -14.01 -26.90 4.94
C SER A 365 -14.92 -27.05 3.72
N CYS A 366 -15.69 -28.14 3.67
CA CYS A 366 -16.58 -28.45 2.55
C CYS A 366 -18.03 -28.63 3.03
N THR A 367 -18.98 -28.48 2.12
CA THR A 367 -20.40 -28.61 2.46
C THR A 367 -20.83 -30.06 2.66
N ASP A 368 -20.19 -31.00 1.98
CA ASP A 368 -20.45 -32.44 2.03
C ASP A 368 -19.38 -33.22 2.82
N ALA A 369 -19.75 -34.40 3.31
CA ALA A 369 -18.84 -35.24 4.11
C ALA A 369 -17.73 -35.91 3.30
N ALA A 370 -17.87 -36.03 1.97
CA ALA A 370 -16.83 -36.57 1.10
C ALA A 370 -15.76 -35.52 0.73
N CYS A 371 -15.99 -34.25 1.10
CA CYS A 371 -15.08 -33.13 0.89
C CYS A 371 -14.85 -32.81 -0.60
N ILE A 372 -15.92 -32.73 -1.38
CA ILE A 372 -15.88 -32.57 -2.84
C ILE A 372 -16.65 -31.32 -3.30
N VAL A 373 -17.66 -30.88 -2.55
CA VAL A 373 -18.63 -29.87 -2.94
C VAL A 373 -18.56 -28.66 -2.02
N GLY A 374 -18.45 -27.47 -2.62
CA GLY A 374 -18.49 -26.20 -1.88
C GLY A 374 -17.35 -26.06 -0.87
N CYS A 375 -16.14 -26.47 -1.26
CA CYS A 375 -14.96 -26.38 -0.42
C CYS A 375 -14.37 -24.98 -0.43
N GLU A 376 -14.07 -24.44 0.75
CA GLU A 376 -13.36 -23.18 0.93
C GLU A 376 -12.32 -23.31 2.03
N ASN A 377 -11.27 -22.49 1.96
CA ASN A 377 -10.27 -22.40 3.01
C ASN A 377 -10.78 -21.47 4.11
N VAL A 378 -10.89 -21.99 5.33
CA VAL A 378 -11.35 -21.25 6.50
C VAL A 378 -10.16 -21.01 7.42
N THR A 379 -9.95 -19.75 7.79
CA THR A 379 -8.95 -19.35 8.78
C THR A 379 -9.56 -19.46 10.17
N LEU A 380 -8.97 -20.29 11.03
CA LEU A 380 -9.44 -20.55 12.38
C LEU A 380 -8.33 -20.23 13.39
N PRO A 381 -8.65 -19.65 14.56
CA PRO A 381 -7.65 -19.43 15.61
C PRO A 381 -7.25 -20.78 16.22
N THR A 382 -5.96 -21.00 16.44
CA THR A 382 -5.47 -22.15 17.20
C THR A 382 -5.48 -21.85 18.70
N GLY A 383 -5.79 -22.85 19.51
CA GLY A 383 -5.82 -22.76 20.97
C GLY A 383 -7.01 -21.98 21.55
N GLN A 384 -7.94 -21.51 20.71
CA GLN A 384 -9.17 -20.84 21.17
C GLN A 384 -10.35 -21.82 21.20
N CYS A 385 -11.30 -21.52 22.09
CA CYS A 385 -12.56 -22.24 22.17
C CYS A 385 -13.50 -21.80 21.04
N LEU A 386 -13.88 -22.74 20.18
CA LEU A 386 -14.72 -22.52 19.02
C LEU A 386 -16.03 -23.30 19.17
N LEU A 387 -17.14 -22.70 18.74
CA LEU A 387 -18.41 -23.40 18.64
C LEU A 387 -18.44 -24.20 17.32
N THR A 388 -18.70 -25.50 17.43
CA THR A 388 -18.81 -26.42 16.29
C THR A 388 -20.21 -26.33 15.67
N THR A 389 -20.34 -26.85 14.45
CA THR A 389 -21.63 -26.93 13.74
C THR A 389 -22.66 -27.82 14.44
N SER A 390 -22.22 -28.74 15.29
CA SER A 390 -23.07 -29.60 16.10
C SER A 390 -23.55 -28.96 17.41
N GLY A 391 -23.23 -27.68 17.65
CA GLY A 391 -23.67 -26.93 18.84
C GLY A 391 -22.86 -27.21 20.11
N VAL A 392 -21.78 -28.00 20.02
CA VAL A 392 -20.80 -28.20 21.09
C VAL A 392 -19.56 -27.35 20.84
N SER A 393 -18.68 -27.21 21.83
CA SER A 393 -17.44 -26.45 21.70
C SER A 393 -16.22 -27.34 21.50
N ALA A 394 -15.20 -26.81 20.83
CA ALA A 394 -13.94 -27.50 20.61
C ALA A 394 -12.76 -26.53 20.67
N ILE A 395 -11.61 -26.99 21.16
CA ILE A 395 -10.32 -26.30 21.03
C ILE A 395 -9.52 -27.03 19.96
N VAL A 396 -8.96 -26.26 19.04
CA VAL A 396 -8.17 -26.83 17.95
C VAL A 396 -6.74 -26.34 18.05
N THR A 397 -5.78 -27.24 18.03
CA THR A 397 -4.35 -26.91 18.06
C THR A 397 -3.64 -27.41 16.82
N CYS A 398 -2.90 -26.52 16.16
CA CYS A 398 -2.14 -26.85 14.96
C CYS A 398 -0.76 -27.41 15.32
N GLY A 399 -0.43 -28.61 14.84
CA GLY A 399 0.91 -29.19 14.86
C GLY A 399 1.57 -29.12 13.47
N ALA A 400 2.78 -29.67 13.33
CA ALA A 400 3.54 -29.60 12.07
C ALA A 400 2.87 -30.31 10.88
N GLU A 401 2.15 -31.41 11.14
CA GLU A 401 1.52 -32.24 10.08
C GLU A 401 0.05 -32.57 10.35
N THR A 402 -0.40 -32.40 11.60
CA THR A 402 -1.74 -32.73 12.04
C THR A 402 -2.33 -31.63 12.90
N LEU A 403 -3.63 -31.46 12.75
CA LEU A 403 -4.50 -30.68 13.60
C LEU A 403 -4.99 -31.57 14.74
N THR A 404 -4.89 -31.12 15.99
CA THR A 404 -5.52 -31.80 17.12
C THR A 404 -6.78 -31.07 17.50
N GLU A 405 -7.87 -31.82 17.64
CA GLU A 405 -9.19 -31.30 17.95
C GLU A 405 -9.63 -31.87 19.29
N GLU A 406 -9.90 -31.00 20.25
CA GLU A 406 -10.41 -31.38 21.56
C GLU A 406 -11.86 -30.92 21.69
N VAL A 407 -12.80 -31.86 21.55
CA VAL A 407 -14.24 -31.59 21.49
C VAL A 407 -14.90 -31.85 22.84
N PHE A 408 -15.62 -30.87 23.36
CA PHE A 408 -16.32 -30.91 24.64
C PHE A 408 -17.80 -31.23 24.42
N LEU A 409 -18.15 -32.52 24.43
CA LEU A 409 -19.44 -33.05 23.98
C LEU A 409 -20.68 -32.50 24.72
N THR A 410 -20.50 -31.91 25.91
CA THR A 410 -21.59 -31.39 26.74
C THR A 410 -21.44 -29.89 27.08
N SER A 411 -20.52 -29.17 26.42
CA SER A 411 -20.21 -27.78 26.74
C SER A 411 -20.14 -26.92 25.48
N THR A 412 -20.59 -25.68 25.60
CA THR A 412 -20.44 -24.61 24.59
C THR A 412 -19.29 -23.65 24.91
N HIS A 413 -18.58 -23.85 26.03
CA HIS A 413 -17.53 -22.96 26.54
C HIS A 413 -16.21 -23.69 26.86
N CYS A 414 -15.95 -24.81 26.19
CA CYS A 414 -14.75 -25.64 26.33
C CYS A 414 -14.39 -25.98 27.79
N SER A 415 -15.38 -26.48 28.53
CA SER A 415 -15.23 -26.91 29.92
C SER A 415 -15.80 -28.31 30.11
N GLY A 416 -15.23 -29.06 31.06
CA GLY A 416 -15.66 -30.43 31.35
C GLY A 416 -14.99 -31.50 30.49
N PRO A 417 -15.58 -32.72 30.43
CA PRO A 417 -14.99 -33.85 29.72
C PRO A 417 -14.86 -33.59 28.21
N SER A 418 -13.71 -33.93 27.65
CA SER A 418 -13.38 -33.75 26.23
C SER A 418 -12.97 -35.05 25.56
N VAL A 419 -13.10 -35.09 24.23
CA VAL A 419 -12.59 -36.17 23.38
C VAL A 419 -11.59 -35.57 22.39
N ARG A 420 -10.42 -36.18 22.26
CA ARG A 420 -9.37 -35.72 21.35
C ARG A 420 -9.29 -36.56 20.09
N SER A 421 -9.20 -35.90 18.94
CA SER A 421 -8.94 -36.50 17.63
C SER A 421 -7.83 -35.73 16.91
N SER A 422 -7.18 -36.39 15.94
CA SER A 422 -6.17 -35.76 15.08
C SER A 422 -6.59 -35.86 13.62
N VAL A 423 -6.51 -34.75 12.91
CA VAL A 423 -6.85 -34.62 11.48
C VAL A 423 -5.64 -34.10 10.72
N PRO A 424 -5.18 -34.76 9.65
CA PRO A 424 -4.09 -34.24 8.83
C PRO A 424 -4.44 -32.86 8.23
N LEU A 425 -3.49 -31.93 8.19
CA LEU A 425 -3.72 -30.56 7.69
C LEU A 425 -4.13 -30.52 6.20
N ASN A 426 -3.78 -31.54 5.43
CA ASN A 426 -4.14 -31.70 4.01
C ASN A 426 -5.49 -32.43 3.78
N LYS A 427 -6.29 -32.67 4.83
CA LYS A 427 -7.60 -33.31 4.75
C LYS A 427 -8.69 -32.36 5.21
N CYS A 428 -9.88 -32.47 4.64
CA CYS A 428 -10.95 -31.54 4.98
C CYS A 428 -11.48 -31.78 6.40
N ASN A 429 -11.71 -30.68 7.12
CA ASN A 429 -12.16 -30.71 8.51
C ASN A 429 -13.69 -30.62 8.56
N ARG A 430 -14.30 -31.51 9.34
CA ARG A 430 -15.76 -31.67 9.41
C ARG A 430 -16.41 -30.97 10.60
N LEU A 431 -15.64 -30.42 11.54
CA LEU A 431 -16.15 -29.82 12.78
C LEU A 431 -16.68 -28.39 12.57
N PHE A 432 -16.07 -27.63 11.67
CA PHE A 432 -16.40 -26.24 11.39
C PHE A 432 -16.92 -26.07 9.97
N LYS A 433 -18.13 -25.54 9.81
CA LYS A 433 -18.65 -25.00 8.55
C LYS A 433 -18.86 -23.50 8.73
N ARG A 434 -18.68 -22.73 7.66
CA ARG A 434 -19.01 -21.31 7.63
C ARG A 434 -20.48 -21.13 8.01
N LEU A 435 -20.74 -20.47 9.13
CA LEU A 435 -22.06 -19.92 9.41
C LEU A 435 -22.28 -18.80 8.37
N ARG A 436 -23.36 -18.90 7.60
CA ARG A 436 -23.73 -17.87 6.62
C ARG A 436 -24.05 -16.56 7.31
#